data_AF-A0A7Y3ISY2-F1
#
_entry.id   AF-A0A7Y3ISY2-F1
#
_cell.length_a   1.000
_cell.length_b   1.000
_cell.length_c   1.000
_cell.angle_alpha   90.00
_cell.angle_beta   90.00
_cell.angle_gamma   90.00
#
_symmetry.space_group_name_H-M   'P 1'
#
loop_
_entity.id
_entity.type
_entity.pdbx_description
1 polymer ?
#
loop_
_entity_poly.entity_id
_entity_poly.type
_entity_poly.pdbx_seq_one_letter_code
_entity_poly.pdbx_strand_id
1 'polypeptide(L)'
;VFYSDKNLPFWQGGATWVDSSGDALVQSSFIQIKKRFQKEKYLPFYKKQEILLHEMSHGIRMAFTEPRFEEVLAYRTSRSSFRRFFGPVFRTSKESYLVVISFLLSFLLQVGFLFYSWPDLLYILSFLPFALIGFYLCRLCFTQRIFLKCLQKMENLLPKSKIFPFVFCLTDKEIDMFSKKSLEEIQDYIREEKSLRWRQIRLSRL
;
A
#
# COMPACT_ATOMS: atom_id res chain seq x y z
N VAL A 1 0.13 20.16 -2.24
CA VAL A 1 0.03 19.64 -0.85
C VAL A 1 -0.71 20.67 -0.02
N PHE A 2 -1.74 20.27 0.72
CA PHE A 2 -2.48 21.16 1.63
C PHE A 2 -2.68 20.51 3.01
N TYR A 3 -2.89 21.33 4.04
CA TYR A 3 -3.03 20.85 5.42
C TYR A 3 -4.47 20.97 5.90
N SER A 4 -5.12 19.83 6.15
CA SER A 4 -6.49 19.78 6.63
C SER A 4 -6.76 18.48 7.36
N ASP A 5 -7.56 18.53 8.42
CA ASP A 5 -8.02 17.34 9.14
C ASP A 5 -9.38 16.84 8.61
N LYS A 6 -10.03 17.61 7.72
CA LYS A 6 -11.36 17.30 7.17
C LYS A 6 -11.33 15.94 6.45
N ASN A 7 -12.29 15.08 6.74
CA ASN A 7 -12.46 13.74 6.13
C ASN A 7 -11.31 12.74 6.36
N LEU A 8 -10.35 13.04 7.25
CA LEU A 8 -9.30 12.09 7.63
C LEU A 8 -9.61 11.46 9.00
N PRO A 9 -9.83 10.14 9.10
CA PRO A 9 -9.93 9.42 10.37
C PRO A 9 -8.74 9.69 11.27
N PHE A 10 -8.91 9.61 12.60
CA PHE A 10 -7.86 9.98 13.55
C PHE A 10 -6.56 9.17 13.40
N TRP A 11 -6.64 7.94 12.86
CA TRP A 11 -5.51 7.04 12.61
C TRP A 11 -4.82 7.22 11.24
N GLN A 12 -5.39 8.00 10.32
CA GLN A 12 -4.75 8.33 9.04
C GLN A 12 -3.86 9.58 9.16
N GLY A 13 -2.66 9.56 8.58
CA GLY A 13 -1.71 10.69 8.63
C GLY A 13 -1.89 11.71 7.50
N GLY A 14 -2.28 11.20 6.33
CA GLY A 14 -2.55 11.95 5.10
C GLY A 14 -3.43 11.12 4.17
N ALA A 15 -3.71 11.69 3.00
CA ALA A 15 -4.35 11.01 1.88
C ALA A 15 -3.98 11.70 0.57
N THR A 16 -3.91 10.92 -0.51
CA THR A 16 -3.88 11.42 -1.88
C THR A 16 -5.27 11.35 -2.49
N TRP A 17 -5.76 12.51 -2.92
CA TRP A 17 -7.02 12.66 -3.65
C TRP A 17 -6.73 12.71 -5.13
N VAL A 18 -7.41 11.89 -5.92
CA VAL A 18 -7.33 11.92 -7.39
C VAL A 18 -8.61 12.56 -7.90
N ASP A 19 -8.46 13.70 -8.58
CA ASP A 19 -9.59 14.37 -9.21
C ASP A 19 -9.91 13.67 -10.53
N SER A 20 -11.11 13.10 -10.60
CA SER A 20 -11.66 12.45 -11.80
C SER A 20 -12.76 13.29 -12.45
N SER A 21 -12.92 14.55 -12.02
CA SER A 21 -14.04 15.43 -12.44
C SER A 21 -13.79 16.13 -13.79
N GLY A 22 -12.62 15.92 -14.40
CA GLY A 22 -12.24 16.44 -15.71
C GLY A 22 -12.17 15.35 -16.79
N ASP A 23 -11.82 15.77 -18.02
CA ASP A 23 -11.54 14.89 -19.15
C ASP A 23 -10.59 13.75 -18.70
N ALA A 24 -10.89 12.50 -19.03
CA ALA A 24 -10.19 11.31 -18.52
C ALA A 24 -8.67 11.31 -18.78
N LEU A 25 -8.20 12.22 -19.65
CA LEU A 25 -6.81 12.42 -20.03
C LEU A 25 -6.00 13.25 -19.02
N VAL A 26 -6.63 14.04 -18.13
CA VAL A 26 -5.93 14.88 -17.15
C VAL A 26 -6.37 14.49 -15.74
N GLN A 27 -5.73 13.46 -15.20
CA GLN A 27 -5.84 13.15 -13.78
C GLN A 27 -4.89 14.05 -12.99
N SER A 28 -5.45 14.81 -12.06
CA SER A 28 -4.66 15.59 -11.10
C SER A 28 -4.76 14.96 -9.73
N SER A 29 -3.67 15.03 -8.95
CA SER A 29 -3.69 14.57 -7.56
C SER A 29 -3.35 15.68 -6.58
N PHE A 30 -4.05 15.65 -5.45
CA PHE A 30 -3.84 16.57 -4.35
C PHE A 30 -3.50 15.78 -3.09
N ILE A 31 -2.33 16.05 -2.52
CA ILE A 31 -1.93 15.46 -1.25
C ILE A 31 -2.47 16.29 -0.10
N GLN A 32 -3.32 15.69 0.72
CA GLN A 32 -3.78 16.20 1.99
C GLN A 32 -2.96 15.63 3.13
N ILE A 33 -2.49 16.48 4.04
CA ILE A 33 -1.83 16.05 5.28
C ILE A 33 -2.59 16.67 6.45
N LYS A 34 -2.70 15.97 7.59
CA LYS A 34 -3.31 16.57 8.78
C LYS A 34 -2.58 17.84 9.23
N LYS A 35 -3.33 18.84 9.70
CA LYS A 35 -2.83 20.14 10.18
C LYS A 35 -1.78 19.97 11.27
N ARG A 36 -1.92 18.95 12.10
CA ARG A 36 -0.99 18.66 13.20
C ARG A 36 0.42 18.28 12.73
N PHE A 37 0.61 17.88 11.47
CA PHE A 37 1.94 17.68 10.84
C PHE A 37 2.52 18.94 10.20
N GLN A 38 1.89 20.11 10.37
CA GLN A 38 2.53 21.39 10.01
C GLN A 38 3.82 21.58 10.82
N LYS A 39 3.80 21.18 12.10
CA LYS A 39 4.99 21.01 12.94
C LYS A 39 5.58 19.62 12.67
N GLU A 40 6.91 19.48 12.64
CA GLU A 40 7.61 18.30 12.09
C GLU A 40 7.21 16.92 12.67
N LYS A 41 6.62 16.88 13.87
CA LYS A 41 6.32 15.65 14.61
C LYS A 41 4.88 15.65 15.11
N TYR A 42 4.12 14.63 14.73
CA TYR A 42 2.77 14.33 15.25
C TYR A 42 2.80 13.26 16.35
N LEU A 43 3.76 12.32 16.24
CA LEU A 43 4.04 11.23 17.17
C LEU A 43 5.57 10.97 17.12
N PRO A 44 6.22 10.50 18.19
CA PRO A 44 7.68 10.31 18.22
C PRO A 44 8.20 9.37 17.11
N PHE A 45 7.33 8.53 16.56
CA PHE A 45 7.67 7.52 15.56
C PHE A 45 7.32 7.90 14.11
N TYR A 46 6.57 8.98 13.89
CA TYR A 46 6.07 9.39 12.57
C TYR A 46 6.59 10.77 12.17
N LYS A 47 7.39 10.82 11.11
CA LYS A 47 7.93 12.06 10.55
C LYS A 47 7.08 12.53 9.38
N LYS A 48 6.86 13.83 9.29
CA LYS A 48 6.16 14.48 8.16
C LYS A 48 6.69 14.04 6.79
N GLN A 49 8.01 13.98 6.63
CA GLN A 49 8.65 13.58 5.37
C GLN A 49 8.25 12.17 4.94
N GLU A 50 8.09 11.25 5.89
CA GLU A 50 7.73 9.87 5.59
C GLU A 50 6.30 9.76 5.07
N ILE A 51 5.36 10.48 5.70
CA ILE A 51 3.97 10.55 5.24
C ILE A 51 3.90 11.22 3.87
N LEU A 52 4.63 12.32 3.68
CA LEU A 52 4.64 13.02 2.40
C LEU A 52 5.15 12.11 1.27
N LEU A 53 6.24 11.37 1.48
CA LEU A 53 6.78 10.43 0.49
C LEU A 53 5.82 9.27 0.22
N HIS A 54 5.13 8.78 1.24
CA HIS A 54 4.09 7.77 1.11
C HIS A 54 2.94 8.28 0.21
N GLU A 55 2.35 9.43 0.53
CA GLU A 55 1.24 9.99 -0.27
C GLU A 55 1.68 10.38 -1.69
N MET A 56 2.90 10.91 -1.85
CA MET A 56 3.49 11.17 -3.16
C MET A 56 3.62 9.90 -4.00
N SER A 57 3.87 8.75 -3.38
CA SER A 57 3.99 7.48 -4.09
C SER A 57 2.66 7.12 -4.78
N HIS A 58 1.54 7.30 -4.07
CA HIS A 58 0.19 7.11 -4.62
C HIS A 58 -0.09 8.10 -5.75
N GLY A 59 0.32 9.36 -5.60
CA GLY A 59 0.21 10.37 -6.65
C GLY A 59 0.96 9.99 -7.92
N ILE A 60 2.23 9.58 -7.82
CA ILE A 60 3.01 9.17 -9.01
C ILE A 60 2.41 7.92 -9.65
N ARG A 61 1.85 7.02 -8.85
CA ARG A 61 1.24 5.77 -9.33
C ARG A 61 -0.23 5.88 -9.68
N MET A 62 -0.84 7.06 -9.66
CA MET A 62 -2.28 7.22 -9.97
C MET A 62 -2.68 6.71 -11.36
N ALA A 63 -1.73 6.71 -12.30
CA ALA A 63 -1.93 6.17 -13.66
C ALA A 63 -2.08 4.63 -13.70
N PHE A 64 -1.71 3.92 -12.62
CA PHE A 64 -1.88 2.48 -12.49
C PHE A 64 -3.12 2.18 -11.63
N THR A 65 -4.11 1.50 -12.20
CA THR A 65 -5.31 1.06 -11.47
C THR A 65 -5.07 -0.26 -10.73
N GLU A 66 -4.06 -0.30 -9.85
CA GLU A 66 -3.42 -1.53 -9.40
C GLU A 66 -3.15 -1.59 -7.88
N PRO A 67 -4.06 -2.17 -7.08
CA PRO A 67 -4.01 -2.06 -5.62
C PRO A 67 -3.09 -3.07 -4.93
N ARG A 68 -2.51 -4.05 -5.62
CA ARG A 68 -1.86 -5.20 -4.95
C ARG A 68 -0.53 -4.82 -4.32
N PHE A 69 0.33 -4.12 -5.08
CA PHE A 69 1.66 -3.71 -4.61
C PHE A 69 1.78 -2.21 -4.38
N GLU A 70 0.75 -1.40 -4.64
CA GLU A 70 0.74 0.06 -4.43
C GLU A 70 1.18 0.43 -3.00
N GLU A 71 0.49 -0.10 -1.98
CA GLU A 71 0.87 0.12 -0.58
C GLU A 71 2.27 -0.41 -0.26
N VAL A 72 2.66 -1.56 -0.84
CA VAL A 72 4.01 -2.11 -0.64
C VAL A 72 5.06 -1.12 -1.15
N LEU A 73 4.88 -0.58 -2.34
CA LEU A 73 5.77 0.42 -2.93
C LEU A 73 5.79 1.72 -2.11
N ALA A 74 4.63 2.22 -1.69
CA ALA A 74 4.53 3.44 -0.90
C ALA A 74 5.27 3.31 0.44
N TYR A 75 5.09 2.20 1.15
CA TYR A 75 5.77 1.95 2.42
C TYR A 75 7.27 1.67 2.28
N ARG A 76 7.80 1.33 1.10
CA ARG A 76 9.26 1.17 0.89
C ARG A 76 10.03 2.47 1.07
N THR A 77 9.37 3.62 0.97
CA THR A 77 9.95 4.93 1.28
C THR A 77 10.22 5.13 2.78
N SER A 78 9.64 4.28 3.65
CA SER A 78 9.85 4.33 5.09
C SER A 78 11.26 3.91 5.50
N ARG A 79 11.84 4.61 6.48
CA ARG A 79 13.10 4.21 7.13
C ARG A 79 12.96 2.99 8.04
N SER A 80 11.75 2.72 8.54
CA SER A 80 11.50 1.62 9.47
C SER A 80 11.30 0.30 8.72
N SER A 81 12.09 -0.73 9.03
CA SER A 81 11.88 -2.09 8.51
C SER A 81 10.50 -2.65 8.87
N PHE A 82 10.04 -2.37 10.09
CA PHE A 82 8.72 -2.76 10.57
C PHE A 82 7.61 -2.16 9.69
N ARG A 83 7.67 -0.86 9.41
CA ARG A 83 6.66 -0.19 8.56
C ARG A 83 6.76 -0.60 7.10
N ARG A 84 7.97 -0.82 6.57
CA ARG A 84 8.17 -1.38 5.23
C ARG A 84 7.49 -2.74 5.05
N PHE A 85 7.44 -3.55 6.12
CA PHE A 85 6.82 -4.87 6.06
C PHE A 85 5.32 -4.84 6.40
N PHE A 86 4.94 -4.28 7.56
CA PHE A 86 3.59 -4.32 8.12
C PHE A 86 2.72 -3.10 7.80
N GLY A 87 3.28 -2.01 7.25
CA GLY A 87 2.47 -0.89 6.78
C GLY A 87 1.41 -1.31 5.75
N PRO A 88 1.77 -2.11 4.72
CA PRO A 88 0.85 -2.55 3.66
C PRO A 88 -0.18 -3.63 4.06
N VAL A 89 -0.47 -3.84 5.35
CA VAL A 89 -1.47 -4.84 5.79
C VAL A 89 -2.82 -4.60 5.12
N PHE A 90 -3.27 -3.35 5.13
CA PHE A 90 -4.50 -2.91 4.49
C PHE A 90 -4.16 -2.24 3.15
N ARG A 91 -4.86 -2.66 2.10
CA ARG A 91 -4.76 -2.09 0.75
C ARG A 91 -5.73 -0.94 0.51
N THR A 92 -6.80 -0.88 1.30
CA THR A 92 -7.81 0.16 1.18
C THR A 92 -8.30 0.58 2.56
N SER A 93 -8.80 1.80 2.67
CA SER A 93 -9.46 2.30 3.88
C SER A 93 -10.63 1.39 4.32
N LYS A 94 -11.35 0.78 3.36
CA LYS A 94 -12.48 -0.13 3.63
C LYS A 94 -12.06 -1.37 4.43
N GLU A 95 -10.89 -1.93 4.14
CA GLU A 95 -10.36 -3.08 4.89
C GLU A 95 -10.05 -2.69 6.35
N SER A 96 -9.48 -1.50 6.56
CA SER A 96 -9.23 -1.00 7.93
C SER A 96 -10.53 -0.74 8.69
N TYR A 97 -11.55 -0.18 8.03
CA TYR A 97 -12.87 0.02 8.65
C TYR A 97 -13.54 -1.30 9.01
N LEU A 98 -13.44 -2.32 8.14
CA LEU A 98 -14.01 -3.64 8.42
C LEU A 98 -13.42 -4.25 9.69
N VAL A 99 -12.09 -4.14 9.88
CA VAL A 99 -11.45 -4.60 11.11
C VAL A 99 -11.94 -3.80 12.32
N VAL A 100 -11.94 -2.47 12.26
CA VAL A 100 -12.40 -1.63 13.38
C VAL A 100 -13.86 -1.90 13.76
N ILE A 101 -14.75 -2.00 12.77
CA ILE A 101 -16.18 -2.30 12.99
C ILE A 101 -16.34 -3.70 13.58
N SER A 102 -15.59 -4.69 13.08
CA SER A 102 -15.64 -6.04 13.66
C SER A 102 -15.20 -6.06 15.12
N PHE A 103 -14.15 -5.31 15.51
CA PHE A 103 -13.76 -5.18 16.91
C PHE A 103 -14.84 -4.54 17.77
N LEU A 104 -15.48 -3.48 17.27
CA LEU A 104 -16.57 -2.83 17.98
C LEU A 104 -17.76 -3.79 18.18
N LEU A 105 -18.13 -4.53 17.14
CA LEU A 105 -19.22 -5.51 17.23
C LEU A 105 -18.88 -6.64 18.21
N SER A 106 -17.66 -7.19 18.13
CA SER A 106 -17.18 -8.21 19.08
C SER A 106 -17.19 -7.69 20.52
N PHE A 107 -16.79 -6.44 20.75
CA PHE A 107 -16.85 -5.83 22.07
C PHE A 107 -18.30 -5.71 22.58
N LEU A 108 -19.23 -5.22 21.76
CA LEU A 108 -20.65 -5.11 22.13
C LEU A 108 -21.28 -6.47 22.42
N LEU A 109 -20.94 -7.51 21.64
CA LEU A 109 -21.37 -8.88 21.90
C LEU A 109 -20.87 -9.36 23.26
N GLN A 110 -19.57 -9.17 23.55
CA GLN A 110 -18.97 -9.55 24.84
C GLN A 110 -19.61 -8.83 26.03
N VAL A 111 -19.95 -7.54 25.89
CA VAL A 111 -20.73 -6.83 26.91
C VAL A 111 -22.14 -7.43 27.05
N GLY A 112 -22.80 -7.77 25.95
CA GLY A 112 -24.11 -8.41 25.95
C GLY A 112 -24.13 -9.78 26.64
N PHE A 113 -23.06 -10.56 26.51
CA PHE A 113 -22.87 -11.84 27.20
C PHE A 113 -22.81 -11.70 28.73
N LEU A 114 -22.46 -10.53 29.27
CA LEU A 114 -22.49 -10.29 30.73
C LEU A 114 -23.91 -10.24 31.29
N PHE A 115 -24.90 -9.94 30.45
CA PHE A 115 -26.30 -9.72 30.89
C PHE A 115 -27.26 -10.81 30.42
N TYR A 116 -26.93 -11.54 29.35
CA TYR A 116 -27.81 -12.53 28.74
C TYR A 116 -27.04 -13.77 28.28
N SER A 117 -27.66 -14.94 28.40
CA SER A 117 -27.14 -16.19 27.81
C SER A 117 -27.51 -16.24 26.33
N TRP A 118 -26.55 -15.92 25.47
CA TRP A 118 -26.72 -15.97 24.02
C TRP A 118 -26.25 -17.31 23.44
N PRO A 119 -26.64 -17.66 22.19
CA PRO A 119 -26.18 -18.87 21.51
C PRO A 119 -24.66 -18.90 21.29
N ASP A 120 -24.07 -20.10 21.32
CA ASP A 120 -22.63 -20.34 21.09
C ASP A 120 -22.10 -19.74 19.78
N LEU A 121 -22.96 -19.63 18.75
CA LEU A 121 -22.60 -19.00 17.47
C LEU A 121 -22.13 -17.55 17.64
N LEU A 122 -22.74 -16.78 18.55
CA LEU A 122 -22.34 -15.39 18.81
C LEU A 122 -21.01 -15.31 19.55
N TYR A 123 -20.66 -16.34 20.31
CA TYR A 123 -19.36 -16.45 20.96
C TYR A 123 -18.26 -16.68 19.91
N ILE A 124 -18.49 -17.55 18.93
CA ILE A 124 -17.57 -17.76 17.80
C ILE A 124 -17.39 -16.47 16.98
N LEU A 125 -18.49 -15.76 16.70
CA LEU A 125 -18.44 -14.49 15.95
C LEU A 125 -17.62 -13.41 16.67
N SER A 126 -17.49 -13.47 17.99
CA SER A 126 -16.65 -12.53 18.73
C SER A 126 -15.16 -12.62 18.33
N PHE A 127 -14.71 -13.75 17.77
CA PHE A 127 -13.35 -13.95 17.28
C PHE A 127 -13.12 -13.51 15.83
N LEU A 128 -14.15 -13.05 15.12
CA LEU A 128 -14.07 -12.57 13.73
C LEU A 128 -12.93 -11.54 13.49
N PRO A 129 -12.67 -10.54 14.36
CA PRO A 129 -11.61 -9.56 14.12
C PRO A 129 -10.22 -10.20 14.02
N PHE A 130 -9.96 -11.23 14.82
CA PHE A 130 -8.69 -11.95 14.80
C PHE A 130 -8.54 -12.78 13.52
N ALA A 131 -9.62 -13.40 13.06
CA ALA A 131 -9.64 -14.10 11.77
C ALA A 131 -9.37 -13.13 10.60
N LEU A 132 -9.98 -11.94 10.62
CA LEU A 132 -9.74 -10.91 9.62
C LEU A 132 -8.28 -10.40 9.63
N ILE A 133 -7.73 -10.10 10.79
CA ILE A 133 -6.32 -9.71 10.92
C ILE A 133 -5.41 -10.84 10.40
N GLY A 134 -5.66 -12.08 10.81
CA GLY A 134 -4.90 -13.24 10.36
C GLY A 134 -4.92 -13.38 8.84
N PHE A 135 -6.10 -13.24 8.22
CA PHE A 135 -6.24 -13.23 6.76
C PHE A 135 -5.41 -12.12 6.10
N TYR A 136 -5.49 -10.87 6.57
CA TYR A 136 -4.75 -9.76 6.00
C TYR A 136 -3.23 -9.90 6.18
N LEU A 137 -2.77 -10.41 7.32
CA LEU A 137 -1.36 -10.71 7.56
C LEU A 137 -0.85 -11.84 6.66
N CYS A 138 -1.61 -12.93 6.50
CA CYS A 138 -1.26 -14.00 5.57
C CYS A 138 -1.14 -13.46 4.14
N ARG A 139 -2.14 -12.70 3.67
CA ARG A 139 -2.13 -12.04 2.36
C ARG A 139 -0.93 -11.11 2.19
N LEU A 140 -0.59 -10.34 3.22
CA LEU A 140 0.59 -9.47 3.22
C LEU A 140 1.87 -10.29 3.06
N CYS A 141 2.03 -11.38 3.82
CA CYS A 141 3.20 -12.25 3.71
C CYS A 141 3.38 -12.79 2.30
N PHE A 142 2.30 -13.25 1.64
CA PHE A 142 2.37 -13.68 0.23
C PHE A 142 2.75 -12.53 -0.70
N THR A 143 2.15 -11.35 -0.51
CA THR A 143 2.43 -10.16 -1.32
C THR A 143 3.88 -9.71 -1.18
N GLN A 144 4.39 -9.61 0.06
CA GLN A 144 5.78 -9.26 0.34
C GLN A 144 6.76 -10.29 -0.24
N ARG A 145 6.46 -11.60 -0.15
CA ARG A 145 7.29 -12.65 -0.75
C ARG A 145 7.44 -12.47 -2.26
N ILE A 146 6.34 -12.19 -2.96
CA ILE A 146 6.34 -11.98 -4.42
C ILE A 146 7.13 -10.73 -4.78
N PHE A 147 6.87 -9.62 -4.08
CA PHE A 147 7.58 -8.37 -4.27
C PHE A 147 9.10 -8.51 -4.03
N LEU A 148 9.49 -9.17 -2.93
CA LEU A 148 10.91 -9.40 -2.60
C LEU A 148 11.60 -10.29 -3.62
N LYS A 149 10.93 -11.34 -4.15
CA LYS A 149 11.48 -12.16 -5.24
C LYS A 149 11.70 -11.33 -6.51
N CYS A 150 10.76 -10.46 -6.86
CA CYS A 150 10.94 -9.54 -7.99
C CYS A 150 12.13 -8.61 -7.74
N LEU A 151 12.22 -8.01 -6.55
CA LEU A 151 13.29 -7.09 -6.18
C LEU A 151 14.67 -7.74 -6.25
N GLN A 152 14.81 -8.97 -5.72
CA GLN A 152 16.05 -9.75 -5.78
C GLN A 152 16.51 -10.03 -7.21
N LYS A 153 15.57 -10.30 -8.13
CA LYS A 153 15.92 -10.46 -9.55
C LYS A 153 16.38 -9.15 -10.17
N MET A 154 15.76 -8.03 -9.80
CA MET A 154 16.17 -6.72 -10.29
C MET A 154 17.54 -6.30 -9.74
N GLU A 155 17.88 -6.70 -8.52
CA GLU A 155 19.22 -6.53 -7.93
C GLU A 155 20.33 -7.21 -8.75
N ASN A 156 20.01 -8.31 -9.45
CA ASN A 156 20.96 -9.01 -10.32
C ASN A 156 21.08 -8.41 -11.72
N LEU A 157 20.08 -7.61 -12.14
CA LEU A 157 20.03 -7.04 -13.49
C LEU A 157 20.49 -5.58 -13.53
N LEU A 158 20.29 -4.83 -12.45
CA LEU A 158 20.39 -3.37 -12.43
C LEU A 158 21.37 -2.85 -11.39
N PRO A 159 22.04 -1.71 -11.65
CA PRO A 159 22.80 -1.00 -10.63
C PRO A 159 21.90 -0.61 -9.44
N LYS A 160 22.45 -0.67 -8.22
CA LYS A 160 21.71 -0.40 -6.97
C LYS A 160 20.89 0.90 -6.98
N SER A 161 21.39 1.96 -7.61
CA SER A 161 20.72 3.26 -7.70
C SER A 161 19.46 3.26 -8.58
N LYS A 162 19.30 2.26 -9.46
CA LYS A 162 18.23 2.18 -10.46
C LYS A 162 17.12 1.19 -10.11
N ILE A 163 17.37 0.29 -9.16
CA ILE A 163 16.45 -0.81 -8.80
C ILE A 163 15.08 -0.28 -8.37
N PHE A 164 15.06 0.59 -7.35
CA PHE A 164 13.79 1.06 -6.81
C PHE A 164 13.00 1.93 -7.81
N PRO A 165 13.60 2.91 -8.50
CA PRO A 165 12.92 3.62 -9.58
C PRO A 165 12.37 2.70 -10.66
N PHE A 166 13.11 1.66 -11.05
CA PHE A 166 12.66 0.69 -12.05
C PHE A 166 11.44 -0.10 -11.56
N VAL A 167 11.52 -0.70 -10.37
CA VAL A 167 10.42 -1.47 -9.77
C VAL A 167 9.19 -0.59 -9.52
N PHE A 168 9.39 0.67 -9.20
CA PHE A 168 8.31 1.65 -9.01
C PHE A 168 7.55 1.98 -10.30
N CYS A 169 8.14 1.74 -11.47
CA CYS A 169 7.50 1.89 -12.77
C CYS A 169 6.79 0.63 -13.26
N LEU A 170 6.92 -0.50 -12.55
CA LEU A 170 6.28 -1.76 -12.92
C LEU A 170 4.81 -1.80 -12.49
N THR A 171 4.05 -2.55 -13.29
CA THR A 171 2.67 -2.93 -13.00
C THR A 171 2.60 -4.11 -12.03
N ASP A 172 1.43 -4.32 -11.41
CA ASP A 172 1.17 -5.48 -10.55
C ASP A 172 1.39 -6.81 -11.31
N LYS A 173 0.99 -6.84 -12.59
CA LYS A 173 1.19 -8.00 -13.47
C LYS A 173 2.67 -8.25 -13.73
N GLU A 174 3.43 -7.20 -14.01
CA GLU A 174 4.88 -7.31 -14.24
C GLU A 174 5.63 -7.72 -12.97
N ILE A 175 5.28 -7.18 -11.81
CA ILE A 175 5.90 -7.59 -10.54
C ILE A 175 5.64 -9.08 -10.27
N ASP A 176 4.40 -9.54 -10.47
CA ASP A 176 4.05 -10.96 -10.29
C ASP A 176 4.78 -11.85 -11.32
N MET A 177 4.80 -11.43 -12.59
CA MET A 177 5.46 -12.15 -13.68
C MET A 177 6.98 -12.23 -13.47
N PHE A 178 7.64 -11.12 -13.17
CA PHE A 178 9.08 -11.07 -12.92
C PHE A 178 9.45 -11.88 -11.67
N SER A 179 8.59 -11.94 -10.66
CA SER A 179 8.83 -12.81 -9.50
C SER A 179 8.92 -14.30 -9.86
N LYS A 180 8.34 -14.73 -11.00
CA LYS A 180 8.27 -16.12 -11.45
C LYS A 180 9.28 -16.46 -12.55
N LYS A 181 9.44 -15.60 -13.56
CA LYS A 181 10.31 -15.81 -14.75
C LYS A 181 11.82 -15.87 -14.47
N SER A 182 12.60 -16.54 -15.31
CA SER A 182 14.06 -16.49 -15.25
C SER A 182 14.61 -15.08 -15.57
N LEU A 183 15.88 -14.84 -15.29
CA LEU A 183 16.51 -13.55 -15.61
C LEU A 183 16.54 -13.29 -17.12
N GLU A 184 16.81 -14.31 -17.91
CA GLU A 184 16.84 -14.26 -19.38
C GLU A 184 15.44 -13.90 -19.92
N GLU A 185 14.39 -14.58 -19.45
CA GLU A 185 13.02 -14.28 -19.87
C GLU A 185 12.58 -12.86 -19.51
N ILE A 186 13.08 -12.31 -18.39
CA ILE A 186 12.79 -10.93 -18.01
C ILE A 186 13.50 -9.96 -18.95
N GLN A 187 14.77 -10.23 -19.29
CA GLN A 187 15.50 -9.41 -20.27
C GLN A 187 14.84 -9.45 -21.65
N ASP A 188 14.35 -10.61 -22.09
CA ASP A 188 13.59 -10.76 -23.33
C ASP A 188 12.33 -9.91 -23.31
N TYR A 189 11.54 -10.00 -22.23
CA TYR A 189 10.35 -9.17 -22.06
C TYR A 189 10.67 -7.66 -22.14
N ILE A 190 11.72 -7.22 -21.46
CA ILE A 190 12.15 -5.80 -21.47
C ILE A 190 12.56 -5.34 -22.89
N ARG A 191 13.17 -6.23 -23.69
CA ARG A 191 13.57 -5.93 -25.07
C ARG A 191 12.36 -5.84 -26.00
N GLU A 192 11.45 -6.79 -25.88
CA GLU A 192 10.31 -6.97 -26.79
C GLU A 192 9.16 -6.00 -26.53
N GLU A 193 8.96 -5.57 -25.29
CA GLU A 193 7.84 -4.73 -24.90
C GLU A 193 7.90 -3.34 -25.58
N LYS A 194 6.82 -2.98 -26.29
CA LYS A 194 6.77 -1.82 -27.20
C LYS A 194 5.97 -0.65 -26.65
N SER A 195 5.30 -0.80 -25.51
CA SER A 195 4.52 0.29 -24.93
C SER A 195 5.36 1.55 -24.67
N LEU A 196 4.72 2.72 -24.77
CA LEU A 196 5.37 4.01 -24.57
C LEU A 196 6.04 4.12 -23.20
N ARG A 197 5.41 3.56 -22.14
CA ARG A 197 5.98 3.48 -20.79
C ARG A 197 7.31 2.73 -20.79
N TRP A 198 7.39 1.57 -21.43
CA TRP A 198 8.64 0.80 -21.51
C TRP A 198 9.70 1.46 -22.38
N ARG A 199 9.29 2.21 -23.41
CA ARG A 199 10.22 3.08 -24.15
C ARG A 199 10.80 4.16 -23.25
N GLN A 200 9.99 4.80 -22.41
CA GLN A 200 10.47 5.78 -21.43
C GLN A 200 11.38 5.15 -20.36
N ILE A 201 11.02 3.99 -19.81
CA ILE A 201 11.83 3.27 -18.81
C ILE A 201 13.23 2.98 -19.39
N ARG A 202 13.31 2.45 -20.62
CA ARG A 202 14.59 2.20 -21.30
C ARG A 202 15.40 3.47 -21.52
N LEU A 203 14.77 4.56 -21.96
CA LEU A 203 15.42 5.85 -22.19
C LEU A 203 15.89 6.51 -20.89
N SER A 204 15.16 6.32 -19.78
CA SER A 204 15.52 6.80 -18.44
C SER A 204 16.73 6.06 -17.82
N ARG A 205 17.37 5.21 -18.63
CA ARG A 205 18.55 4.39 -18.38
C ARG A 205 18.34 3.40 -17.24
N LEU A 206 17.82 2.23 -17.65
CA LEU A 206 18.55 0.97 -17.45
C LEU A 206 20.04 1.18 -17.73
#